data_AF-A0A5C5S7R8-F1
#
_entry.id   AF-A0A5C5S7R8-F1
#
_cell.length_a   1.000
_cell.length_b   1.000
_cell.length_c   1.000
_cell.angle_alpha   90.00
_cell.angle_beta   90.00
_cell.angle_gamma   90.00
#
_symmetry.space_group_name_H-M   'P 1'
#
loop_
_entity.id
_entity.type
_entity.pdbx_description
1 polymer ?
#
loop_
_entity_poly.entity_id
_entity_poly.type
_entity_poly.pdbx_seq_one_letter_code
_entity_poly.pdbx_strand_id
1 'polypeptide(L)'
;MGTKIDAAAVSKAGGGYSTVADNLGTVAGRIRGFTAEAGDFGREYQADGAAYAATMEGLAKGVDAWQLGSRACGSGLTNSASAHVTTDNGGADAVNGA
;
A
#
# COMPACT_ATOMS: atom_id res chain seq x y z
N MET A 1 -10.80 7.21 30.73
CA MET A 1 -10.90 5.81 30.28
C MET A 1 -10.35 5.75 28.85
N GLY A 2 -9.18 5.16 28.67
CA GLY A 2 -8.66 4.89 27.32
C GLY A 2 -9.40 3.70 26.72
N THR A 3 -9.86 3.81 25.48
CA THR A 3 -10.42 2.70 24.72
C THR A 3 -9.36 1.60 24.62
N LYS A 4 -9.65 0.40 25.13
CA LYS A 4 -8.77 -0.76 25.00
C LYS A 4 -8.64 -1.08 23.51
N ILE A 5 -7.46 -0.82 22.95
CA ILE A 5 -7.16 -1.18 21.56
C ILE A 5 -6.90 -2.68 21.50
N ASP A 6 -7.60 -3.37 20.59
CA ASP A 6 -7.28 -4.74 20.24
C ASP A 6 -6.06 -4.75 19.32
N ALA A 7 -4.87 -4.90 19.92
CA ALA A 7 -3.61 -4.90 19.20
C ALA A 7 -3.53 -6.02 18.14
N ALA A 8 -4.19 -7.15 18.35
CA ALA A 8 -4.22 -8.24 17.37
C ALA A 8 -5.06 -7.85 16.15
N ALA A 9 -6.23 -7.23 16.36
CA ALA A 9 -7.06 -6.72 15.27
C ALA A 9 -6.36 -5.60 14.49
N VAL A 10 -5.67 -4.68 15.17
CA VAL A 10 -4.90 -3.59 14.54
C VAL A 10 -3.72 -4.14 13.74
N SER A 11 -2.97 -5.09 14.28
CA SER A 11 -1.87 -5.76 13.56
C SER A 11 -2.37 -6.51 12.33
N LYS A 12 -3.50 -7.22 12.45
CA LYS A 12 -4.16 -7.89 11.31
C LYS A 12 -4.57 -6.91 10.21
N ALA A 13 -5.11 -5.76 10.58
CA ALA A 13 -5.44 -4.71 9.63
C ALA A 13 -4.17 -4.18 8.93
N GLY A 14 -3.07 -3.97 9.66
CA GLY A 14 -1.77 -3.58 9.09
C GLY A 14 -1.23 -4.59 8.07
N GLY A 15 -1.36 -5.88 8.37
CA GLY A 15 -1.05 -6.96 7.42
C GLY A 15 -1.90 -6.89 6.16
N GLY A 16 -3.21 -6.61 6.28
CA GLY A 16 -4.11 -6.43 5.15
C GLY A 16 -3.68 -5.31 4.20
N TYR A 17 -3.27 -4.16 4.74
CA TYR A 17 -2.73 -3.05 3.95
C TYR A 17 -1.42 -3.39 3.25
N SER A 18 -0.56 -4.20 3.88
CA SER A 18 0.67 -4.68 3.26
C SER A 18 0.38 -5.60 2.07
N THR A 19 -0.57 -6.53 2.20
CA THR A 19 -1.02 -7.37 1.09
C THR A 19 -1.61 -6.56 -0.07
N VAL A 20 -2.41 -5.53 0.24
CA VAL A 20 -2.94 -4.61 -0.78
C VAL A 20 -1.80 -3.93 -1.53
N ALA A 21 -0.78 -3.44 -0.82
CA ALA A 21 0.38 -2.82 -1.45
C ALA A 21 1.14 -3.77 -2.39
N ASP A 22 1.32 -5.03 -2.02
CA ASP A 22 2.02 -6.01 -2.87
C ASP A 22 1.22 -6.34 -4.14
N ASN A 23 -0.11 -6.45 -4.01
CA ASN A 23 -1.01 -6.61 -5.14
C ASN A 23 -0.94 -5.39 -6.08
N LEU A 24 -0.94 -4.17 -5.53
CA LEU A 24 -0.82 -2.94 -6.31
C LEU A 24 0.51 -2.85 -7.07
N GLY A 25 1.63 -3.26 -6.45
CA GLY A 25 2.91 -3.31 -7.15
C GLY A 25 2.90 -4.27 -8.35
N THR A 26 2.24 -5.43 -8.21
CA THR A 26 2.04 -6.37 -9.33
C THR A 26 1.20 -5.75 -10.44
N VAL A 27 0.13 -5.03 -10.08
CA VAL A 27 -0.74 -4.34 -11.05
C VAL A 27 0.01 -3.22 -11.78
N ALA A 28 0.79 -2.40 -11.07
CA ALA A 28 1.60 -1.34 -11.67
C ALA A 28 2.61 -1.93 -12.68
N GLY A 29 3.28 -3.02 -12.32
CA GLY A 29 4.19 -3.74 -13.21
C GLY A 29 3.50 -4.24 -14.49
N ARG A 30 2.27 -4.76 -14.37
CA ARG A 30 1.46 -5.18 -15.54
C ARG A 30 1.07 -4.01 -16.42
N ILE A 31 0.65 -2.87 -15.84
CA ILE A 31 0.31 -1.65 -16.60
C ILE A 31 1.52 -1.17 -17.39
N ARG A 32 2.70 -1.12 -16.76
CA ARG A 32 3.96 -0.77 -17.45
C ARG A 32 4.38 -1.81 -18.50
N GLY A 33 3.85 -3.03 -18.45
CA GLY A 33 4.05 -4.04 -19.48
C GLY A 33 3.20 -3.81 -20.74
N PHE A 34 2.16 -2.98 -20.67
CA PHE A 34 1.36 -2.56 -21.82
C PHE A 34 1.90 -1.28 -22.47
N THR A 35 3.23 -1.14 -22.55
CA THR A 35 3.86 -0.03 -23.29
C THR A 35 3.56 -0.18 -24.77
N ALA A 36 2.88 0.81 -25.34
CA ALA A 36 2.77 0.99 -26.77
C ALA A 36 3.11 2.45 -27.09
N GLU A 37 4.00 2.66 -28.05
CA GLU A 37 4.40 3.98 -28.54
C GLU A 37 3.50 4.41 -29.70
N ALA A 38 3.47 5.71 -30.02
CA ALA A 38 2.67 6.22 -31.14
C ALA A 38 2.96 5.50 -32.48
N GLY A 39 4.19 4.99 -32.66
CA GLY A 39 4.60 4.23 -33.85
C GLY A 39 4.08 2.78 -33.90
N ASP A 40 3.65 2.22 -32.76
CA ASP A 40 3.01 0.89 -32.70
C ASP A 40 1.58 0.92 -33.24
N PHE A 41 1.00 2.12 -33.32
CA PHE A 41 -0.29 2.37 -33.92
C PHE A 41 -0.07 2.77 -35.38
N GLY A 42 -0.93 2.28 -36.28
CA GLY A 42 -0.86 2.60 -37.71
C GLY A 42 -0.80 4.11 -37.95
N ARG A 43 -0.31 4.55 -39.12
CA ARG A 43 -0.02 5.97 -39.41
C ARG A 43 -1.19 6.92 -39.15
N GLU A 44 -2.43 6.45 -39.28
CA GLU A 44 -3.66 7.20 -39.03
C GLU A 44 -4.08 7.25 -37.55
N TYR A 45 -3.47 6.43 -36.69
CA TYR A 45 -3.80 6.24 -35.28
C TYR A 45 -2.67 6.67 -34.33
N GLN A 46 -1.64 7.37 -34.82
CA GLN A 46 -0.49 7.78 -34.00
C GLN A 46 -0.91 8.66 -32.79
N ALA A 47 -1.91 9.51 -32.98
CA ALA A 47 -2.46 10.35 -31.90
C ALA A 47 -3.11 9.50 -30.80
N ASP A 48 -3.88 8.48 -31.19
CA ASP A 48 -4.51 7.54 -30.25
C ASP A 48 -3.45 6.72 -29.51
N GLY A 49 -2.38 6.34 -30.21
CA GLY A 49 -1.24 5.66 -29.59
C GLY A 49 -0.52 6.50 -28.55
N ALA A 50 -0.27 7.77 -28.85
CA ALA A 50 0.30 8.71 -27.88
C ALA A 50 -0.62 8.90 -26.66
N ALA A 51 -1.94 9.02 -26.88
CA ALA A 51 -2.92 9.14 -25.80
C ALA A 51 -3.00 7.88 -24.94
N TYR A 52 -2.92 6.70 -25.56
CA TYR A 52 -2.86 5.42 -24.86
C TYR A 52 -1.62 5.33 -23.98
N ALA A 53 -0.44 5.63 -24.53
CA ALA A 53 0.83 5.62 -23.80
C ALA A 53 0.77 6.54 -22.56
N ALA A 54 0.32 7.79 -22.75
CA ALA A 54 0.19 8.76 -21.67
C ALA A 54 -0.81 8.30 -20.59
N THR A 55 -1.90 7.65 -21.01
CA THR A 55 -2.91 7.10 -20.09
C THR A 55 -2.34 5.95 -19.25
N MET A 56 -1.61 5.02 -19.88
CA MET A 56 -0.97 3.91 -19.17
C MET A 56 0.10 4.41 -18.18
N GLU A 57 0.88 5.41 -18.56
CA GLU A 57 1.85 6.05 -17.66
C GLU A 57 1.16 6.71 -16.45
N GLY A 58 0.10 7.47 -16.68
CA GLY A 58 -0.68 8.11 -15.62
C GLY A 58 -1.30 7.09 -14.66
N LEU A 59 -1.85 6.00 -15.20
CA LEU A 59 -2.41 4.91 -14.40
C LEU A 59 -1.33 4.21 -13.56
N ALA A 60 -0.17 3.91 -14.14
CA ALA A 60 0.95 3.30 -13.41
C ALA A 60 1.40 4.18 -12.23
N LYS A 61 1.55 5.50 -12.44
CA LYS A 61 1.89 6.46 -11.37
C LYS A 61 0.84 6.49 -10.27
N GLY A 62 -0.45 6.46 -10.62
CA GLY A 62 -1.56 6.41 -9.66
C GLY A 62 -1.53 5.15 -8.80
N VAL A 63 -1.27 3.99 -9.41
CA VAL A 63 -1.14 2.71 -8.69
C VAL A 63 0.09 2.71 -7.79
N ASP A 64 1.23 3.25 -8.24
CA ASP A 64 2.44 3.38 -7.42
C ASP A 64 2.20 4.27 -6.18
N ALA A 65 1.49 5.40 -6.35
CA ALA A 65 1.12 6.26 -5.24
C ALA A 65 0.20 5.56 -4.23
N TRP A 66 -0.78 4.78 -4.72
CA TRP A 66 -1.65 3.99 -3.86
C TRP A 66 -0.86 2.90 -3.12
N GLN A 67 0.05 2.20 -3.80
CA GLN A 67 0.92 1.21 -3.18
C GLN A 67 1.71 1.82 -2.01
N LEU A 68 2.33 2.99 -2.22
CA LEU A 68 3.07 3.70 -1.16
C LEU A 68 2.17 4.06 0.03
N GLY A 69 0.97 4.60 -0.24
CA GLY A 69 0.00 4.93 0.80
C GLY A 69 -0.44 3.69 1.60
N SER A 70 -0.72 2.58 0.92
CA SER A 70 -1.06 1.31 1.57
C SER A 70 0.07 0.80 2.45
N ARG A 71 1.34 0.87 2.03
CA ARG A 71 2.49 0.50 2.87
C ARG A 71 2.58 1.38 4.12
N ALA A 72 2.44 2.69 3.96
CA ALA A 72 2.48 3.63 5.08
C ALA A 72 1.38 3.33 6.11
N CYS A 73 0.14 3.08 5.67
CA CYS A 73 -0.96 2.66 6.54
C CYS A 73 -0.65 1.34 7.26
N GLY A 74 -0.13 0.35 6.53
CA GLY A 74 0.27 -0.95 7.08
C GLY A 74 1.29 -0.81 8.21
N SER A 75 2.40 -0.13 7.93
CA SER A 75 3.46 0.12 8.92
C SER A 75 2.96 0.92 10.12
N GLY A 76 2.13 1.94 9.92
CA GLY A 76 1.56 2.73 11.01
C GLY A 76 0.70 1.89 11.96
N LEU A 77 -0.16 1.03 11.42
CA LEU A 77 -0.99 0.13 12.22
C LEU A 77 -0.16 -0.91 12.97
N THR A 78 0.82 -1.54 12.32
CA THR A 78 1.72 -2.51 12.97
C THR A 78 2.51 -1.86 14.10
N ASN A 79 3.09 -0.68 13.87
CA ASN A 79 3.83 0.06 14.90
C ASN A 79 2.94 0.45 16.09
N SER A 80 1.71 0.90 15.81
CA SER A 80 0.72 1.21 16.84
C SER A 80 0.39 -0.01 17.70
N ALA A 81 0.12 -1.16 17.07
CA ALA A 81 -0.14 -2.42 17.76
C ALA A 81 1.05 -2.84 18.65
N SER A 82 2.29 -2.75 18.14
CA SER A 82 3.50 -3.07 18.90
C SER A 82 3.71 -2.14 20.10
N ALA A 83 3.44 -0.83 19.95
CA ALA A 83 3.54 0.13 21.04
C ALA A 83 2.53 -0.16 22.16
N HIS A 84 1.30 -0.55 21.80
CA HIS A 84 0.29 -0.95 22.77
C HIS A 84 0.69 -2.20 23.56
N VAL A 85 1.18 -3.25 22.89
CA VAL A 85 1.66 -4.47 23.57
C VAL A 85 2.81 -4.15 24.53
N THR A 86 3.75 -3.30 24.11
CA THR A 86 4.90 -2.92 24.95
C THR A 86 4.44 -2.15 26.19
N THR A 87 3.48 -1.23 26.02
CA THR A 87 2.92 -0.43 27.12
C THR A 87 2.16 -1.33 28.11
N ASP A 88 1.35 -2.25 27.61
CA ASP A 88 0.57 -3.17 28.43
C ASP A 88 1.48 -4.11 29.22
N ASN A 89 2.54 -4.66 28.60
CA ASN A 89 3.51 -5.51 29.27
C ASN A 89 4.28 -4.73 30.35
N GLY A 90 4.79 -3.53 30.04
CA GLY A 90 5.49 -2.70 31.03
C GLY A 90 4.59 -2.29 32.20
N GLY A 91 3.31 -2.02 31.93
CA GLY A 91 2.31 -1.78 32.97
C GLY A 91 2.05 -3.02 33.83
N ALA A 92 1.95 -4.20 33.22
CA ALA A 92 1.78 -5.45 33.94
C ALA A 92 2.98 -5.78 34.84
N ASP A 93 4.21 -5.59 34.35
CA ASP A 93 5.44 -5.79 35.13
C ASP A 93 5.51 -4.83 36.32
N ALA A 94 5.13 -3.56 36.12
CA ALA A 94 5.09 -2.55 37.18
C ALA A 94 4.05 -2.88 38.28
N VAL A 95 2.93 -3.51 37.93
CA VAL A 95 1.89 -3.92 38.88
C VAL A 95 2.24 -5.23 39.59
N ASN A 96 2.78 -6.21 38.85
CA ASN A 96 3.02 -7.54 39.39
C ASN A 96 4.33 -7.66 40.16
N GLY A 97 5.25 -6.70 40.00
CA GLY A 97 6.58 -6.74 40.59
C GLY A 97 7.44 -7.79 39.90
N ALA A 98 8.41 -7.34 39.11
CA ALA A 98 9.37 -8.21 38.43
C ALA A 98 10.23 -9.03 39.41
#